data_AF-A0A973CV49-F1
#
_entry.id   AF-A0A973CV49-F1
#
_cell.length_a   1.000
_cell.length_b   1.000
_cell.length_c   1.000
_cell.angle_alpha   90.00
_cell.angle_beta   90.00
_cell.angle_gamma   90.00
#
_symmetry.space_group_name_H-M   'P 1'
#
loop_
_entity.id
_entity.type
_entity.pdbx_description
1 polymer ?
#
loop_
_entity_poly.entity_id
_entity_poly.type
_entity_poly.pdbx_seq_one_letter_code
_entity_poly.pdbx_strand_id
1 'polypeptide(L)'
;RLAREAAAQAEQEALLEILARAEALADGAEPLIEAEPEPIPDPDQLIPAEDAFLVADMLHAVVKEGTGWRLKELGRPLAGKTGTTNDQADAWFMGFSPGIATGVWVGHDESHFLGYGETGSRAAAPIWVNFMRAALADRPVRDFSAPSSIVWTRIDRETGLLASRNSKETAFQAFVAGSEPQVAAETRRSDAEALRDLREEALSGPDSLQLMQLDPF
;
A
#
# COMPACT_ATOMS: atom_id res chain seq x y z
N ARG A 1 19.44 4.48 4.22
CA ARG A 1 20.38 3.40 4.59
C ARG A 1 20.13 2.99 6.04
N LEU A 2 20.34 3.90 7.00
CA LEU A 2 20.04 3.68 8.43
C LEU A 2 18.60 3.23 8.75
N ALA A 3 17.56 3.80 8.12
CA ALA A 3 16.17 3.39 8.38
C ALA A 3 15.82 1.98 7.84
N ARG A 4 16.53 1.51 6.79
CA ARG A 4 16.35 0.15 6.26
C ARG A 4 17.11 -0.87 7.10
N GLU A 5 18.27 -0.48 7.62
CA GLU A 5 19.08 -1.29 8.55
C GLU A 5 18.34 -1.44 9.90
N ALA A 6 17.70 -0.38 10.41
CA ALA A 6 16.88 -0.44 11.62
C ALA A 6 15.62 -1.32 11.48
N ALA A 7 14.93 -1.26 10.32
CA ALA A 7 13.76 -2.10 10.06
C ALA A 7 14.15 -3.58 9.93
N ALA A 8 15.23 -3.88 9.20
CA ALA A 8 15.74 -5.25 9.06
C ALA A 8 16.21 -5.83 10.41
N GLN A 9 16.81 -5.00 11.27
CA GLN A 9 17.23 -5.41 12.60
C GLN A 9 16.03 -5.69 13.53
N ALA A 10 15.00 -4.84 13.49
CA ALA A 10 13.76 -5.06 14.24
C ALA A 10 13.02 -6.33 13.77
N GLU A 11 13.01 -6.60 12.45
CA GLU A 11 12.46 -7.84 11.89
C GLU A 11 13.25 -9.08 12.34
N GLN A 12 14.60 -9.00 12.37
CA GLN A 12 15.45 -10.09 12.83
C GLN A 12 15.30 -10.38 14.32
N GLU A 13 15.17 -9.34 15.15
CA GLU A 13 14.92 -9.48 16.59
C GLU A 13 13.56 -10.13 16.85
N ALA A 14 12.51 -9.71 16.14
CA ALA A 14 11.18 -10.32 16.23
C ALA A 14 11.17 -11.79 15.79
N LEU A 15 11.90 -12.12 14.72
CA LEU A 15 12.03 -13.51 14.23
C LEU A 15 12.78 -14.41 15.22
N LEU A 16 13.84 -13.89 15.83
CA LEU A 16 14.59 -14.62 16.86
C LEU A 16 13.75 -14.84 18.12
N GLU A 17 12.92 -13.87 18.50
CA GLU A 17 11.99 -14.02 19.62
C GLU A 17 10.92 -15.08 19.33
N ILE A 18 10.37 -15.09 18.11
CA ILE A 18 9.42 -16.11 17.67
C ILE A 18 10.05 -17.51 17.61
N LEU A 19 11.28 -17.63 17.12
CA LEU A 19 12.00 -18.91 17.04
C LEU A 19 12.36 -19.44 18.43
N ALA A 20 12.88 -18.58 19.31
CA ALA A 20 13.16 -18.95 20.71
C ALA A 20 11.89 -19.38 21.45
N ARG A 21 10.74 -18.75 21.13
CA ARG A 21 9.42 -19.13 21.66
C ARG A 21 8.97 -20.50 21.15
N ALA A 22 9.20 -20.80 19.88
CA ALA A 22 8.86 -22.09 19.27
C ALA A 22 9.70 -23.24 19.84
N GLU A 23 11.00 -23.01 20.09
CA GLU A 23 11.88 -23.98 20.74
C GLU A 23 11.47 -24.24 22.20
N ALA A 24 11.14 -23.19 22.97
CA ALA A 24 10.67 -23.33 24.35
C ALA A 24 9.33 -24.11 24.46
N LEU A 25 8.44 -23.97 23.47
CA LEU A 25 7.19 -24.73 23.38
C LEU A 25 7.44 -26.21 23.03
N ALA A 26 8.49 -26.53 22.27
CA ALA A 26 8.86 -27.90 21.93
C ALA A 26 9.45 -28.68 23.13
N ASP A 27 10.10 -27.98 24.06
CA ASP A 27 10.68 -28.54 25.29
C ASP A 27 9.67 -28.65 26.45
N GLY A 28 8.39 -28.40 26.19
CA GLY A 28 7.31 -28.61 27.17
C GLY A 28 7.25 -27.56 28.28
N ALA A 29 7.81 -26.37 28.06
CA ALA A 29 7.63 -25.24 28.97
C ALA A 29 6.16 -24.77 28.95
N GLU A 30 5.59 -24.52 30.14
CA GLU A 30 4.25 -23.95 30.24
C GLU A 30 4.21 -22.55 29.59
N PRO A 31 3.17 -22.23 28.80
CA PRO A 31 3.08 -20.96 28.09
C PRO A 31 3.03 -19.79 29.09
N LEU A 32 4.06 -18.94 29.08
CA LEU A 32 4.15 -17.74 29.94
C LEU A 32 3.14 -16.62 29.60
N ILE A 33 2.19 -16.86 28.67
CA ILE A 33 1.09 -15.94 28.37
C ILE A 33 -0.19 -16.76 28.19
N GLU A 34 -1.01 -16.87 29.24
CA GLU A 34 -2.46 -17.13 29.11
C GLU A 34 -3.17 -15.84 28.66
N ALA A 35 -2.80 -15.28 27.51
CA ALA A 35 -3.64 -14.31 26.85
C ALA A 35 -4.54 -15.16 25.98
N GLU A 36 -5.73 -15.48 26.49
CA GLU A 36 -6.80 -15.87 25.60
C GLU A 36 -6.84 -14.84 24.47
N PRO A 37 -6.86 -15.26 23.19
CA PRO A 37 -6.96 -14.31 22.09
C PRO A 37 -8.16 -13.42 22.38
N GLU A 38 -7.93 -12.11 22.44
CA GLU A 38 -8.98 -11.12 22.63
C GLU A 38 -10.17 -11.52 21.73
N PRO A 39 -11.38 -11.71 22.30
CA PRO A 39 -12.50 -12.22 21.55
C PRO A 39 -12.76 -11.27 20.38
N ILE A 40 -12.70 -11.81 19.16
CA ILE A 40 -12.98 -11.06 17.96
C ILE A 40 -14.42 -10.54 18.08
N PRO A 41 -14.66 -9.22 18.13
CA PRO A 41 -15.96 -8.65 18.49
C PRO A 41 -17.10 -9.13 17.59
N ASP A 42 -16.80 -9.41 16.32
CA ASP A 42 -17.68 -10.04 15.35
C ASP A 42 -16.84 -10.91 14.40
N PRO A 43 -16.97 -12.26 14.43
CA PRO A 43 -16.23 -13.14 13.53
C PRO A 43 -16.61 -12.94 12.06
N ASP A 44 -17.79 -12.38 11.77
CA ASP A 44 -18.26 -12.09 10.42
C ASP A 44 -17.80 -10.70 9.92
N GLN A 45 -17.40 -9.80 10.82
CA GLN A 45 -16.98 -8.43 10.50
C GLN A 45 -15.71 -8.02 11.29
N LEU A 46 -14.54 -8.41 10.78
CA LEU A 46 -13.25 -8.15 11.42
C LEU A 46 -12.79 -6.68 11.39
N ILE A 47 -13.19 -5.94 10.35
CA ILE A 47 -12.84 -4.52 10.14
C ILE A 47 -14.10 -3.74 9.77
N PRO A 48 -14.20 -2.42 10.05
CA PRO A 48 -15.33 -1.62 9.60
C PRO A 48 -15.57 -1.69 8.10
N ALA A 49 -16.83 -1.57 7.66
CA ALA A 49 -17.21 -1.70 6.25
C ALA A 49 -16.56 -0.60 5.38
N GLU A 50 -16.43 0.60 5.91
CA GLU A 50 -15.73 1.73 5.29
C GLU A 50 -14.25 1.43 5.05
N ASP A 51 -13.56 0.84 6.03
CA ASP A 51 -12.14 0.49 5.92
C ASP A 51 -11.95 -0.64 4.91
N ALA A 52 -12.82 -1.66 4.96
CA ALA A 52 -12.83 -2.74 3.97
C ALA A 52 -13.01 -2.20 2.55
N PHE A 53 -13.91 -1.23 2.37
CA PHE A 53 -14.12 -0.59 1.08
C PHE A 53 -12.89 0.20 0.60
N LEU A 54 -12.26 0.99 1.48
CA LEU A 54 -11.04 1.73 1.14
C LEU A 54 -9.91 0.79 0.71
N VAL A 55 -9.70 -0.32 1.43
CA VAL A 55 -8.72 -1.35 1.04
C VAL A 55 -9.08 -1.97 -0.31
N ALA A 56 -10.36 -2.28 -0.55
CA ALA A 56 -10.80 -2.82 -1.83
C ALA A 56 -10.59 -1.84 -2.98
N ASP A 57 -10.88 -0.55 -2.78
CA ASP A 57 -10.67 0.49 -3.80
C ASP A 57 -9.18 0.68 -4.12
N MET A 58 -8.32 0.73 -3.10
CA MET A 58 -6.85 0.77 -3.29
C MET A 58 -6.34 -0.44 -4.07
N LEU A 59 -6.81 -1.65 -3.74
CA LEU A 59 -6.42 -2.88 -4.44
C LEU A 59 -7.04 -2.98 -5.83
N HIS A 60 -8.18 -2.34 -6.06
CA HIS A 60 -8.76 -2.18 -7.39
C HIS A 60 -7.91 -1.22 -8.26
N ALA A 61 -7.33 -0.18 -7.65
CA ALA A 61 -6.39 0.71 -8.33
C ALA A 61 -5.11 -0.02 -8.81
N VAL A 62 -4.64 -1.05 -8.09
CA VAL A 62 -3.52 -1.92 -8.56
C VAL A 62 -3.86 -2.62 -9.88
N VAL A 63 -5.13 -2.96 -10.11
CA VAL A 63 -5.60 -3.52 -11.38
C VAL A 63 -5.74 -2.42 -12.43
N LYS A 64 -6.23 -1.23 -12.08
CA LYS A 64 -6.43 -0.12 -13.03
C LYS A 64 -5.11 0.49 -13.51
N GLU A 65 -4.17 0.73 -12.61
CA GLU A 65 -2.99 1.58 -12.85
C GLU A 65 -1.68 0.90 -12.42
N GLY A 66 -1.73 -0.28 -11.79
CA GLY A 66 -0.57 -0.92 -11.17
C GLY A 66 -0.15 -2.28 -11.78
N THR A 67 0.55 -3.05 -10.95
CA THR A 67 1.16 -4.35 -11.33
C THR A 67 0.15 -5.47 -11.59
N GLY A 68 -1.13 -5.25 -11.25
CA GLY A 68 -2.24 -6.17 -11.48
C GLY A 68 -2.96 -5.97 -12.81
N TRP A 69 -2.44 -5.12 -13.70
CA TRP A 69 -3.11 -4.71 -14.95
C TRP A 69 -3.67 -5.86 -15.82
N ARG A 70 -3.06 -7.06 -15.77
CA ARG A 70 -3.53 -8.24 -16.52
C ARG A 70 -4.96 -8.62 -16.18
N LEU A 71 -5.41 -8.41 -14.94
CA LEU A 71 -6.76 -8.77 -14.49
C LEU A 71 -7.86 -8.06 -15.29
N LYS A 72 -7.55 -6.93 -15.96
CA LYS A 72 -8.49 -6.21 -16.83
C LYS A 72 -9.09 -7.09 -17.93
N GLU A 73 -8.40 -8.15 -18.37
CA GLU A 73 -8.90 -9.05 -19.42
C GLU A 73 -10.15 -9.84 -19.04
N LEU A 74 -10.50 -9.88 -17.75
CA LEU A 74 -11.73 -10.50 -17.26
C LEU A 74 -12.95 -9.56 -17.36
N GLY A 75 -12.75 -8.28 -17.71
CA GLY A 75 -13.83 -7.34 -18.05
C GLY A 75 -14.81 -7.05 -16.90
N ARG A 76 -14.37 -7.15 -15.64
CA ARG A 76 -15.22 -6.97 -14.46
C ARG A 76 -14.44 -6.38 -13.27
N PRO A 77 -15.13 -5.88 -12.22
CA PRO A 77 -14.49 -5.34 -11.02
C PRO A 77 -13.69 -6.41 -10.27
N LEU A 78 -12.39 -6.14 -10.12
CA LEU A 78 -11.40 -7.02 -9.51
C LEU A 78 -10.37 -6.21 -8.75
N ALA A 79 -9.92 -6.75 -7.62
CA ALA A 79 -8.90 -6.14 -6.80
C ALA A 79 -7.81 -7.18 -6.52
N GLY A 80 -6.56 -6.74 -6.32
CA GLY A 80 -5.51 -7.69 -5.99
C GLY A 80 -4.15 -7.05 -5.76
N LYS A 81 -3.22 -7.87 -5.28
CA LYS A 81 -1.87 -7.48 -4.94
C LYS A 81 -0.86 -8.53 -5.40
N THR A 82 0.24 -8.05 -5.97
CA THR A 82 1.41 -8.86 -6.28
C THR A 82 2.35 -8.94 -5.08
N GLY A 83 2.89 -10.13 -4.82
CA GLY A 83 4.00 -10.38 -3.89
C GLY A 83 5.16 -11.09 -4.61
N THR A 84 6.39 -10.79 -4.22
CA THR A 84 7.60 -11.48 -4.70
C THR A 84 8.62 -11.43 -3.58
N THR A 85 9.20 -12.56 -3.20
CA THR A 85 10.24 -12.60 -2.15
C THR A 85 11.55 -11.98 -2.65
N ASN A 86 12.40 -11.53 -1.73
CA ASN A 86 13.63 -10.79 -2.04
C ASN A 86 14.60 -11.57 -2.95
N ASP A 87 14.59 -12.91 -2.87
CA ASP A 87 15.40 -13.81 -3.69
C ASP A 87 14.68 -14.32 -4.94
N GLN A 88 13.48 -13.79 -5.26
CA GLN A 88 12.61 -14.32 -6.32
C GLN A 88 12.39 -15.84 -6.21
N ALA A 89 12.34 -16.37 -4.99
CA ALA A 89 12.05 -17.78 -4.74
C ALA A 89 10.54 -18.06 -4.82
N ASP A 90 9.73 -17.03 -4.55
CA ASP A 90 8.28 -17.13 -4.51
C ASP A 90 7.63 -15.96 -5.25
N ALA A 91 6.62 -16.30 -6.05
CA ALA A 91 5.74 -15.35 -6.69
C ALA A 91 4.32 -15.57 -6.19
N TRP A 92 3.73 -14.51 -5.61
CA TRP A 92 2.38 -14.54 -5.07
C TRP A 92 1.47 -13.57 -5.84
N PHE A 93 0.24 -14.00 -6.05
CA PHE A 93 -0.83 -13.10 -6.45
C PHE A 93 -2.07 -13.40 -5.60
N MET A 94 -2.50 -12.40 -4.82
CA MET A 94 -3.76 -12.44 -4.08
C MET A 94 -4.76 -11.55 -4.77
N GLY A 95 -5.92 -12.06 -5.12
CA GLY A 95 -6.95 -11.28 -5.79
C GLY A 95 -8.36 -11.70 -5.42
N PHE A 96 -9.32 -10.82 -5.68
CA PHE A 96 -10.72 -11.08 -5.39
C PHE A 96 -11.68 -10.32 -6.32
N SER A 97 -12.88 -10.88 -6.43
CA SER A 97 -14.09 -10.26 -6.96
C SER A 97 -15.16 -10.33 -5.86
N PRO A 98 -16.22 -9.50 -5.86
CA PRO A 98 -17.24 -9.59 -4.83
C PRO A 98 -17.80 -11.03 -4.68
N GLY A 99 -17.60 -11.63 -3.50
CA GLY A 99 -18.03 -12.98 -3.17
C GLY A 99 -17.07 -14.12 -3.51
N ILE A 100 -15.84 -13.84 -3.97
CA ILE A 100 -14.77 -14.84 -4.11
C ILE A 100 -13.39 -14.20 -4.01
N ALA A 101 -12.55 -14.75 -3.13
CA ALA A 101 -11.14 -14.42 -3.01
C ALA A 101 -10.30 -15.66 -3.29
N THR A 102 -9.18 -15.48 -3.98
CA THR A 102 -8.27 -16.57 -4.36
C THR A 102 -6.83 -16.09 -4.33
N GLY A 103 -5.94 -16.98 -3.93
CA GLY A 103 -4.50 -16.78 -3.94
C GLY A 103 -3.85 -17.77 -4.89
N VAL A 104 -2.83 -17.32 -5.61
CA VAL A 104 -1.91 -18.18 -6.36
C VAL A 104 -0.52 -17.93 -5.85
N TRP A 105 0.17 -19.03 -5.54
CA TRP A 105 1.58 -19.08 -5.29
C TRP A 105 2.26 -19.89 -6.37
N VAL A 106 3.45 -19.44 -6.78
CA VAL A 106 4.37 -20.17 -7.62
C VAL A 106 5.72 -20.17 -6.92
N GLY A 107 6.27 -21.36 -6.74
CA GLY A 107 7.53 -21.62 -6.07
C GLY A 107 7.96 -23.06 -6.33
N HIS A 108 9.13 -23.39 -5.82
CA HIS A 108 9.62 -24.76 -5.76
C HIS A 108 9.34 -25.33 -4.36
N ASP A 109 9.20 -26.65 -4.25
CA ASP A 109 9.03 -27.32 -2.95
C ASP A 109 10.20 -27.03 -2.00
N GLU A 110 11.41 -26.88 -2.55
CA GLU A 110 12.58 -26.35 -1.87
C GLU A 110 12.86 -24.93 -2.39
N SER A 111 13.24 -24.00 -1.50
CA SER A 111 13.45 -22.59 -1.88
C SER A 111 14.57 -22.45 -2.93
N HIS A 112 14.17 -22.15 -4.16
CA HIS A 112 15.06 -21.97 -5.31
C HIS A 112 14.62 -20.75 -6.12
N PHE A 113 15.61 -20.10 -6.74
CA PHE A 113 15.38 -18.97 -7.64
C PHE A 113 14.46 -19.36 -8.81
N LEU A 114 13.32 -18.68 -8.95
CA LEU A 114 12.33 -18.94 -10.01
C LEU A 114 12.80 -18.55 -11.40
N GLY A 115 13.80 -17.67 -11.49
CA GLY A 115 14.25 -17.09 -12.75
C GLY A 115 14.05 -15.58 -12.78
N TYR A 116 14.89 -14.91 -13.58
CA TYR A 116 14.88 -13.46 -13.67
C TYR A 116 13.55 -12.94 -14.20
N GLY A 117 12.85 -12.16 -13.37
CA GLY A 117 11.58 -11.55 -13.73
C GLY A 117 10.35 -12.43 -13.48
N GLU A 118 10.51 -13.60 -12.85
CA GLU A 118 9.39 -14.43 -12.39
C GLU A 118 8.79 -13.84 -11.10
N THR A 119 8.11 -12.71 -11.27
CA THR A 119 7.41 -11.97 -10.22
C THR A 119 5.97 -12.45 -10.06
N GLY A 120 5.30 -12.03 -8.99
CA GLY A 120 3.86 -12.26 -8.79
C GLY A 120 2.99 -11.81 -9.98
N SER A 121 3.39 -10.74 -10.70
CA SER A 121 2.67 -10.27 -11.90
C SER A 121 2.88 -11.16 -13.13
N ARG A 122 4.02 -11.86 -13.21
CA ARG A 122 4.44 -12.62 -14.39
C ARG A 122 4.22 -14.13 -14.24
N ALA A 123 4.49 -14.69 -13.08
CA ALA A 123 4.32 -16.11 -12.78
C ALA A 123 2.92 -16.42 -12.24
N ALA A 124 2.50 -15.75 -11.16
CA ALA A 124 1.27 -16.10 -10.44
C ALA A 124 -0.01 -15.48 -11.03
N ALA A 125 0.02 -14.21 -11.44
CA ALA A 125 -1.17 -13.50 -11.92
C ALA A 125 -1.82 -14.14 -13.18
N PRO A 126 -1.09 -14.64 -14.20
CA PRO A 126 -1.72 -15.31 -15.34
C PRO A 126 -2.48 -16.60 -14.96
N ILE A 127 -1.94 -17.37 -14.02
CA ILE A 127 -2.60 -18.57 -13.49
C ILE A 127 -3.89 -18.16 -12.77
N TRP A 128 -3.81 -17.13 -11.92
CA TRP A 128 -4.97 -16.58 -11.22
C TRP A 128 -6.07 -16.15 -12.19
N VAL A 129 -5.70 -15.44 -13.26
CA VAL A 129 -6.65 -14.97 -14.27
C VAL A 129 -7.31 -16.13 -15.02
N ASN A 130 -6.55 -17.16 -15.39
CA ASN A 130 -7.10 -18.35 -16.04
C ASN A 130 -8.12 -19.05 -15.14
N PHE A 131 -7.76 -19.30 -13.88
CA PHE A 131 -8.66 -19.89 -12.90
C PHE A 131 -9.93 -19.06 -12.72
N MET A 132 -9.78 -17.74 -12.53
CA MET A 132 -10.91 -16.86 -12.26
C MET A 132 -11.81 -16.66 -13.49
N ARG A 133 -11.28 -16.79 -14.71
CA ARG A 133 -12.10 -16.82 -15.93
C ARG A 133 -13.16 -17.92 -15.87
N ALA A 134 -12.76 -19.12 -15.44
CA ALA A 134 -13.69 -20.23 -15.27
C ALA A 134 -14.57 -20.05 -14.02
N ALA A 135 -13.98 -19.70 -12.87
CA ALA A 135 -14.71 -19.59 -11.60
C ALA A 135 -15.79 -18.48 -11.59
N LEU A 136 -15.63 -17.47 -12.45
CA LEU A 136 -16.54 -16.33 -12.56
C LEU A 136 -17.52 -16.42 -13.75
N ALA A 137 -17.42 -17.44 -14.61
CA ALA A 137 -18.17 -17.53 -15.87
C ALA A 137 -19.69 -17.40 -15.67
N ASP A 138 -20.22 -18.12 -14.67
CA ASP A 138 -21.66 -18.14 -14.36
C ASP A 138 -22.04 -17.21 -13.19
N ARG A 139 -21.13 -16.34 -12.74
CA ARG A 139 -21.37 -15.44 -11.61
C ARG A 139 -21.74 -14.04 -12.09
N PRO A 140 -22.79 -13.41 -11.51
CA PRO A 140 -23.17 -12.05 -11.88
C PRO A 140 -22.01 -11.07 -11.65
N VAL A 141 -21.85 -10.12 -12.56
CA VAL A 141 -20.91 -9.00 -12.38
C VAL A 141 -21.44 -8.11 -11.26
N ARG A 142 -20.58 -7.81 -10.29
CA ARG A 142 -20.89 -6.97 -9.12
C ARG A 142 -19.75 -5.97 -8.92
N ASP A 143 -20.10 -4.76 -8.52
CA ASP A 143 -19.14 -3.74 -8.09
C ASP A 143 -18.79 -3.89 -6.61
N PHE A 144 -17.66 -3.30 -6.21
CA PHE A 144 -17.38 -3.05 -4.80
C PHE A 144 -18.34 -1.97 -4.31
N SER A 145 -19.23 -2.34 -3.38
CA SER A 145 -20.28 -1.44 -2.90
C SER A 145 -19.72 -0.53 -1.82
N ALA A 146 -19.72 0.78 -2.07
CA ALA A 146 -19.32 1.79 -1.09
C ALA A 146 -20.40 1.94 -0.02
N PRO A 147 -20.07 1.84 1.28
CA PRO A 147 -20.96 2.25 2.36
C PRO A 147 -21.36 3.73 2.24
N SER A 148 -22.49 4.13 2.84
CA SER A 148 -22.95 5.52 2.83
C SER A 148 -22.02 6.48 3.59
N SER A 149 -21.11 5.96 4.41
CA SER A 149 -20.06 6.70 5.09
C SER A 149 -18.88 7.06 4.18
N ILE A 150 -18.85 6.60 2.93
CA ILE A 150 -17.78 6.93 1.97
C ILE A 150 -18.15 8.16 1.14
N VAL A 151 -17.20 9.08 1.04
CA VAL A 151 -17.26 10.25 0.17
C VAL A 151 -16.15 10.20 -0.88
N TRP A 152 -16.43 10.71 -2.08
CA TRP A 152 -15.46 10.79 -3.17
C TRP A 152 -14.98 12.21 -3.33
N THR A 153 -13.67 12.41 -3.15
CA THR A 153 -13.05 13.73 -3.18
C THR A 153 -12.04 13.80 -4.31
N ARG A 154 -12.05 14.92 -5.04
CA ARG A 154 -11.04 15.19 -6.06
C ARG A 154 -9.79 15.77 -5.40
N ILE A 155 -8.71 15.00 -5.42
CA ILE A 155 -7.42 15.38 -4.84
C ILE A 155 -6.40 15.69 -5.93
N ASP A 156 -5.42 16.49 -5.56
CA ASP A 156 -4.17 16.68 -6.31
C ASP A 156 -3.25 15.48 -6.04
N ARG A 157 -2.81 14.78 -7.09
CA ARG A 157 -2.03 13.52 -6.95
C ARG A 157 -0.66 13.74 -6.32
N GLU A 158 -0.07 14.94 -6.45
CA GLU A 158 1.26 15.24 -5.93
C GLU A 158 1.22 15.59 -4.43
N THR A 159 0.20 16.34 -4.02
CA THR A 159 0.12 16.87 -2.65
C THR A 159 -0.80 16.07 -1.73
N GLY A 160 -1.73 15.30 -2.28
CA GLY A 160 -2.79 14.62 -1.52
C GLY A 160 -3.87 15.58 -0.95
N LEU A 161 -3.79 16.87 -1.29
CA LEU A 161 -4.73 17.91 -0.86
C LEU A 161 -5.91 18.03 -1.84
N LEU A 162 -6.92 18.84 -1.49
CA LEU A 162 -8.02 19.12 -2.42
C LEU A 162 -7.47 19.72 -3.71
N ALA A 163 -7.92 19.17 -4.84
CA ALA A 163 -7.53 19.67 -6.14
C ALA A 163 -7.92 21.14 -6.29
N SER A 164 -6.98 21.96 -6.73
CA SER A 164 -7.21 23.37 -7.04
C SER A 164 -7.22 23.59 -8.55
N ARG A 165 -7.49 24.83 -8.98
CA ARG A 165 -7.36 25.21 -10.40
C ARG A 165 -5.92 25.04 -10.93
N ASN A 166 -4.93 25.04 -10.04
CA ASN A 166 -3.52 24.91 -10.39
C ASN A 166 -3.02 23.46 -10.34
N SER A 167 -3.86 22.51 -9.93
CA SER A 167 -3.51 21.08 -9.88
C SER A 167 -3.27 20.55 -11.30
N LYS A 168 -2.08 19.99 -11.51
CA LYS A 168 -1.68 19.43 -12.82
C LYS A 168 -2.29 18.05 -13.04
N GLU A 169 -2.25 17.23 -12.01
CA GLU A 169 -2.79 15.87 -12.02
C GLU A 169 -3.74 15.70 -10.85
N THR A 170 -4.95 15.24 -11.15
CA THR A 170 -5.99 15.03 -10.14
C THR A 170 -6.51 13.60 -10.17
N ALA A 171 -6.95 13.10 -9.03
CA ALA A 171 -7.63 11.81 -8.90
C ALA A 171 -8.90 11.98 -8.07
N PHE A 172 -9.92 11.17 -8.37
CA PHE A 172 -10.96 10.91 -7.38
C PHE A 172 -10.46 9.80 -6.45
N GLN A 173 -10.55 10.06 -5.14
CA GLN A 173 -10.20 9.10 -4.11
C GLN A 173 -11.33 9.01 -3.09
N ALA A 174 -11.57 7.79 -2.60
CA ALA A 174 -12.54 7.52 -1.55
C ALA A 174 -11.95 7.89 -0.18
N PHE A 175 -12.78 8.50 0.66
CA PHE A 175 -12.50 8.83 2.05
C PHE A 175 -13.67 8.39 2.92
N VAL A 176 -13.39 8.10 4.19
CA VAL A 176 -14.46 8.06 5.21
C VAL A 176 -14.92 9.50 5.43
N ALA A 177 -16.24 9.72 5.50
CA ALA A 177 -16.80 11.06 5.69
C ALA A 177 -16.18 11.76 6.91
N GLY A 178 -15.61 12.94 6.70
CA GLY A 178 -14.90 13.72 7.70
C GLY A 178 -13.38 13.47 7.75
N SER A 179 -12.85 12.49 7.01
CA SER A 179 -11.40 12.26 6.88
C SER A 179 -10.82 12.80 5.57
N GLU A 180 -11.65 13.34 4.67
CA GLU A 180 -11.18 13.99 3.45
C GLU A 180 -10.35 15.25 3.73
N PRO A 181 -9.35 15.56 2.87
CA PRO A 181 -8.57 16.78 3.01
C PRO A 181 -9.48 18.01 2.96
N GLN A 182 -9.23 18.96 3.85
CA GLN A 182 -10.01 20.21 3.96
C GLN A 182 -9.31 21.42 3.34
N VAL A 183 -8.03 21.27 2.98
CA VAL A 183 -7.18 22.34 2.44
C VAL A 183 -6.95 22.11 0.96
N ALA A 184 -7.06 23.18 0.15
CA ALA A 184 -6.76 23.16 -1.27
C ALA A 184 -5.26 23.23 -1.55
N ALA A 185 -4.81 22.61 -2.64
CA ALA A 185 -3.42 22.60 -3.08
C ALA A 185 -2.86 23.99 -3.53
N GLU A 186 -3.53 25.09 -3.22
CA GLU A 186 -3.20 26.45 -3.67
C GLU A 186 -1.89 27.01 -3.06
N THR A 187 -1.29 26.34 -2.06
CA THR A 187 -0.37 27.00 -1.11
C THR A 187 1.14 26.73 -1.30
N ARG A 188 1.62 25.84 -2.18
CA ARG A 188 3.08 25.54 -2.21
C ARG A 188 3.94 26.34 -3.20
N ARG A 189 3.34 27.21 -4.04
CA ARG A 189 4.12 28.17 -4.86
C ARG A 189 4.47 29.43 -4.09
N SER A 190 3.54 29.93 -3.27
CA SER A 190 3.76 31.14 -2.47
C SER A 190 4.92 30.97 -1.50
N ASP A 191 5.12 29.78 -0.92
CA ASP A 191 6.14 29.63 0.11
C ASP A 191 7.55 29.57 -0.47
N ALA A 192 7.73 28.95 -1.65
CA ALA A 192 9.02 28.91 -2.33
C ALA A 192 9.38 30.24 -3.01
N GLU A 193 8.38 30.98 -3.50
CA GLU A 193 8.55 32.35 -4.00
C GLU A 193 8.77 33.33 -2.85
N ALA A 194 8.00 33.27 -1.76
CA ALA A 194 8.20 34.09 -0.57
C ALA A 194 9.55 33.83 0.12
N LEU A 195 10.02 32.59 0.17
CA LEU A 195 11.37 32.27 0.68
C LEU A 195 12.48 32.77 -0.25
N ARG A 196 12.22 32.86 -1.56
CA ARG A 196 13.16 33.48 -2.52
C ARG A 196 13.15 35.00 -2.37
N ASP A 197 11.97 35.62 -2.26
CA ASP A 197 11.81 37.05 -2.07
C ASP A 197 12.44 37.51 -0.75
N LEU A 198 12.21 36.77 0.35
CA LEU A 198 12.87 37.02 1.64
C LEU A 198 14.39 36.85 1.58
N ARG A 199 14.88 35.87 0.81
CA ARG A 199 16.31 35.65 0.60
C ARG A 199 16.93 36.76 -0.25
N GLU A 200 16.24 37.25 -1.27
CA GLU A 200 16.70 38.34 -2.14
C GLU A 200 16.67 39.68 -1.40
N GLU A 201 15.64 39.93 -0.58
CA GLU A 201 15.55 41.10 0.29
C GLU A 201 16.69 41.11 1.31
N ALA A 202 16.96 39.98 1.97
CA ALA A 202 18.09 39.80 2.89
C ALA A 202 19.47 39.98 2.22
N LEU A 203 19.60 39.68 0.92
CA LEU A 203 20.84 39.85 0.15
C LEU A 203 21.00 41.26 -0.43
N SER A 204 19.92 42.04 -0.54
CA SER A 204 19.92 43.42 -1.05
C SER A 204 20.11 44.50 0.03
N GLY A 205 19.94 44.13 1.30
CA GLY A 205 20.12 45.02 2.43
C GLY A 205 21.59 45.47 2.62
N PRO A 206 21.84 46.60 3.31
CA PRO A 206 23.18 47.19 3.45
C PRO A 206 24.20 46.31 4.21
N ASP A 207 23.78 45.21 4.84
CA ASP A 207 24.62 44.30 5.63
C ASP A 207 25.04 43.01 4.87
N SER A 208 24.87 42.95 3.55
CA SER A 208 25.13 41.76 2.72
C SER A 208 26.59 41.27 2.65
N LEU A 209 27.53 41.94 3.33
CA LEU A 209 28.96 41.62 3.31
C LEU A 209 29.47 40.70 4.44
N GLN A 210 28.61 40.15 5.31
CA GLN A 210 29.07 39.26 6.40
C GLN A 210 28.81 37.75 6.21
N LEU A 211 28.16 37.31 5.13
CA LEU A 211 27.77 35.89 4.98
C LEU A 211 28.63 35.05 4.02
N MET A 212 29.78 35.56 3.56
CA MET A 212 30.66 34.84 2.62
C MET A 212 32.03 34.46 3.20
N GLN A 213 32.10 34.20 4.51
CA GLN A 213 33.30 33.66 5.17
C GLN A 213 32.95 32.55 6.16
N LEU A 214 32.54 31.39 5.67
CA LEU A 214 32.78 30.12 6.36
C LEU A 214 32.98 29.04 5.30
N ASP A 215 34.25 28.79 4.96
CA ASP A 215 34.67 27.58 4.24
C ASP A 215 34.55 26.34 5.16
N PRO A 216 34.31 25.15 4.59
CA PRO A 216 34.04 23.93 5.33
C PRO A 216 35.33 23.25 5.83
N PHE A 217 35.28 22.72 7.06
CA PHE A 217 36.04 21.53 7.46
C PHE A 217 35.17 20.29 7.26
#